data_AF-A0A6G6KDQ6-F1
#
_entry.id   AF-A0A6G6KDQ6-F1
#
_cell.length_a   1.000
_cell.length_b   1.000
_cell.length_c   1.000
_cell.angle_alpha   90.00
_cell.angle_beta   90.00
_cell.angle_gamma   90.00
#
_symmetry.space_group_name_H-M   'P 1'
#
loop_
_entity.id
_entity.type
_entity.pdbx_description
1 polymer ?
#
loop_
_entity_poly.entity_id
_entity_poly.type
_entity_poly.pdbx_seq_one_letter_code
_entity_poly.pdbx_strand_id
1 'polypeptide(L)'
;MNATTAIAETLPRWVTMWLLAAAIFYLGKAAMWMLTPAPKGGRNTMLTAGWWLAWPGMSLNGWNKWPARKETKDAGKIGALWLDGIRNILFGAALLWGMARLFSHHPLAAGWVGMIGLIFLLHFGVFHLVTAFWGGLGMKVKPVMRNPLAATTLAEFWGQRWNTSFRDLAHRTLFIPVARRFGENGATWFVFAISGLVHELVISVPAGAGYGLPTAYFLVQGAGLIMERRYCKLPTTIKHLRTLLFTTVPAFFLFHPPFVEGVMVPFFHAIGALP
;
A
#
# COMPACT_ATOMS: atom_id res chain seq x y z
N MET A 1 18.07 11.62 29.36
CA MET A 1 18.04 10.77 28.15
C MET A 1 17.02 9.68 28.39
N ASN A 2 15.90 9.68 27.67
CA ASN A 2 14.81 8.72 27.89
C ASN A 2 15.11 7.42 27.12
N ALA A 3 14.85 6.25 27.70
CA ALA A 3 15.18 4.95 27.08
C ALA A 3 14.62 4.76 25.66
N THR A 4 13.56 5.49 25.29
CA THR A 4 12.97 5.52 23.95
C THR A 4 13.84 6.21 22.90
N THR A 5 14.71 7.17 23.27
CA THR A 5 15.64 7.81 22.32
C THR A 5 16.87 6.95 22.04
N ALA A 6 17.23 6.03 22.93
CA ALA A 6 18.42 5.18 22.78
C ALA A 6 18.24 4.05 21.75
N ILE A 7 17.02 3.54 21.55
CA ILE A 7 16.74 2.50 20.55
C ILE A 7 16.83 3.08 19.12
N ALA A 8 16.52 4.36 18.94
CA ALA A 8 16.52 5.03 17.65
C ALA A 8 17.92 5.39 17.11
N GLU A 9 18.96 5.38 17.96
CA GLU A 9 20.34 5.71 17.56
C GLU A 9 21.18 4.50 17.10
N THR A 10 20.66 3.26 17.20
CA THR A 10 21.46 2.05 16.92
C THR A 10 21.12 1.33 15.61
N LEU A 11 19.94 1.55 15.03
CA LEU A 11 19.52 0.89 13.80
C LEU A 11 19.62 1.82 12.59
N PRO A 12 20.03 1.32 11.41
CA PRO A 12 19.94 2.08 10.17
C PRO A 12 18.50 2.57 9.94
N ARG A 13 18.34 3.82 9.49
CA ARG A 13 17.03 4.47 9.30
C ARG A 13 16.04 3.64 8.48
N TRP A 14 16.53 2.94 7.46
CA TRP A 14 15.70 2.07 6.63
C TRP A 14 15.21 0.80 7.36
N VAL A 15 16.01 0.26 8.30
CA VAL A 15 15.56 -0.84 9.16
C VAL A 15 14.42 -0.36 10.04
N THR A 16 14.57 0.81 10.66
CA THR A 16 13.51 1.44 11.47
C THR A 16 12.23 1.65 10.67
N MET A 17 12.33 2.17 9.44
CA MET A 17 11.17 2.31 8.54
C MET A 17 10.46 0.97 8.31
N TRP A 18 11.18 -0.09 7.94
CA TRP A 18 10.59 -1.40 7.69
C TRP A 18 9.98 -2.02 8.95
N LEU A 19 10.61 -1.86 10.12
CA LEU A 19 10.06 -2.31 11.40
C LEU A 19 8.76 -1.59 11.73
N LEU A 20 8.68 -0.27 11.52
CA LEU A 20 7.45 0.50 11.71
C LEU A 20 6.36 0.08 10.73
N ALA A 21 6.71 -0.09 9.44
CA ALA A 21 5.76 -0.57 8.44
C ALA A 21 5.21 -1.96 8.79
N ALA A 22 6.07 -2.89 9.23
CA ALA A 22 5.68 -4.22 9.67
C ALA A 22 4.80 -4.16 10.93
N ALA A 23 5.18 -3.34 11.92
CA ALA A 23 4.40 -3.16 13.14
C ALA A 23 2.99 -2.64 12.83
N ILE A 24 2.85 -1.60 12.01
CA ILE A 24 1.55 -1.04 11.63
C ILE A 24 0.73 -2.06 10.84
N PHE A 25 1.36 -2.82 9.94
CA PHE A 25 0.70 -3.89 9.21
C PHE A 25 0.12 -4.96 10.15
N TYR A 26 0.92 -5.47 11.09
CA TYR A 26 0.46 -6.50 12.02
C TYR A 26 -0.54 -5.97 13.07
N LEU A 27 -0.43 -4.70 13.48
CA LEU A 27 -1.46 -4.03 14.27
C LEU A 27 -2.78 -3.95 13.50
N GLY A 28 -2.74 -3.62 12.21
CA GLY A 28 -3.91 -3.66 11.33
C GLY A 28 -4.54 -5.05 11.25
N LYS A 29 -3.72 -6.10 11.10
CA LYS A 29 -4.20 -7.49 11.15
C LYS A 29 -4.82 -7.82 12.51
N ALA A 30 -4.17 -7.47 13.62
CA ALA A 30 -4.71 -7.71 14.95
C ALA A 30 -6.06 -7.03 15.15
N ALA A 31 -6.20 -5.77 14.72
CA ALA A 31 -7.47 -5.05 14.76
C ALA A 31 -8.56 -5.75 13.93
N MET A 32 -8.24 -6.18 12.71
CA MET A 32 -9.19 -6.89 11.84
C MET A 32 -9.59 -8.26 12.40
N TRP A 33 -8.66 -8.95 13.05
CA TRP A 33 -8.91 -10.19 13.75
C TRP A 33 -9.87 -9.99 14.93
N MET A 34 -9.61 -9.01 15.79
CA MET A 34 -10.45 -8.68 16.94
C MET A 34 -11.85 -8.23 16.52
N LEU A 35 -11.95 -7.46 15.44
CA LEU A 35 -13.22 -6.94 14.95
C LEU A 35 -14.06 -7.96 14.17
N THR A 36 -13.48 -9.10 13.76
CA THR A 36 -14.18 -10.13 12.98
C THR A 36 -14.47 -11.34 13.85
N PRO A 37 -15.71 -11.53 14.34
CA PRO A 37 -16.07 -12.68 15.16
C PRO A 37 -15.73 -14.01 14.46
N ALA A 38 -15.34 -15.01 15.26
CA ALA A 38 -15.17 -16.36 14.73
C ALA A 38 -16.54 -16.89 14.26
N PRO A 39 -16.61 -17.59 13.11
CA PRO A 39 -17.86 -18.20 12.69
C PRO A 39 -18.25 -19.36 13.60
N LYS A 40 -19.52 -19.75 13.56
CA LYS A 40 -20.00 -20.98 14.21
C LYS A 40 -19.19 -22.18 13.66
N GLY A 41 -18.50 -22.91 14.54
CA GLY A 41 -17.56 -23.99 14.18
C GLY A 41 -16.07 -23.60 14.22
N GLY A 42 -15.73 -22.38 14.61
CA GLY A 42 -14.34 -21.94 14.76
C GLY A 42 -13.67 -21.59 13.43
N ARG A 43 -12.38 -21.24 13.48
CA ARG A 43 -11.58 -20.94 12.29
C ARG A 43 -10.65 -22.09 11.98
N ASN A 44 -10.45 -22.39 10.70
CA ASN A 44 -9.41 -23.32 10.29
C ASN A 44 -8.01 -22.76 10.63
N THR A 45 -7.21 -23.52 11.39
CA THR A 45 -5.89 -23.09 11.88
C THR A 45 -4.91 -22.80 10.74
N MET A 46 -4.88 -23.64 9.71
CA MET A 46 -3.95 -23.48 8.58
C MET A 46 -4.29 -22.24 7.74
N LEU A 47 -5.56 -22.01 7.44
CA LEU A 47 -5.99 -20.80 6.72
C LEU A 47 -5.79 -19.54 7.57
N THR A 48 -5.99 -19.63 8.88
CA THR A 48 -5.69 -18.54 9.79
C THR A 48 -4.21 -18.19 9.76
N ALA A 49 -3.31 -19.19 9.85
CA ALA A 49 -1.88 -18.98 9.74
C ALA A 49 -1.49 -18.41 8.36
N GLY A 50 -2.08 -18.93 7.29
CA GLY A 50 -1.90 -18.41 5.93
C GLY A 50 -2.32 -16.95 5.80
N TRP A 51 -3.43 -16.56 6.44
CA TRP A 51 -3.87 -15.17 6.46
C TRP A 51 -2.91 -14.26 7.23
N TRP A 52 -2.36 -14.72 8.35
CA TRP A 52 -1.41 -13.94 9.16
C TRP A 52 -0.07 -13.75 8.46
N LEU A 53 0.49 -14.81 7.90
CA LEU A 53 1.90 -14.87 7.49
C LEU A 53 2.10 -14.71 5.98
N ALA A 54 1.11 -15.12 5.17
CA ALA A 54 1.28 -15.30 3.73
C ALA A 54 0.19 -14.58 2.91
N TRP A 55 -0.61 -13.71 3.52
CA TRP A 55 -1.60 -12.88 2.84
C TRP A 55 -1.40 -11.39 3.12
N PRO A 56 -1.11 -10.55 2.10
CA PRO A 56 -0.93 -9.12 2.28
C PRO A 56 -2.24 -8.35 2.53
N GLY A 57 -3.40 -8.99 2.42
CA GLY A 57 -4.71 -8.37 2.65
C GLY A 57 -5.12 -8.32 4.13
N MET A 58 -5.94 -7.32 4.47
CA MET A 58 -6.50 -7.12 5.83
C MET A 58 -7.85 -7.79 6.07
N SER A 59 -8.59 -8.15 5.03
CA SER A 59 -9.90 -8.80 5.21
C SER A 59 -9.74 -10.27 5.60
N LEU A 60 -10.35 -10.67 6.72
CA LEU A 60 -10.42 -12.07 7.18
C LEU A 60 -11.58 -12.85 6.50
N ASN A 61 -12.43 -12.15 5.72
CA ASN A 61 -13.55 -12.78 5.05
C ASN A 61 -13.07 -13.84 4.05
N GLY A 62 -13.59 -15.06 4.17
CA GLY A 62 -13.21 -16.18 3.32
C GLY A 62 -12.04 -17.02 3.83
N TRP A 63 -11.38 -16.64 4.93
CA TRP A 63 -10.23 -17.36 5.51
C TRP A 63 -10.61 -18.36 6.60
N ASN A 64 -11.90 -18.60 6.83
CA ASN A 64 -12.35 -19.45 7.92
C ASN A 64 -12.47 -20.93 7.53
N LYS A 65 -12.66 -21.24 6.25
CA LYS A 65 -12.86 -22.59 5.73
C LYS A 65 -12.34 -22.70 4.30
N TRP A 66 -11.82 -23.87 3.94
CA TRP A 66 -11.40 -24.13 2.57
C TRP A 66 -12.60 -24.05 1.61
N PRO A 67 -12.41 -23.52 0.40
CA PRO A 67 -13.44 -23.53 -0.62
C PRO A 67 -13.75 -24.97 -1.00
N ALA A 68 -15.02 -25.26 -1.31
CA ALA A 68 -15.37 -26.53 -1.91
C ALA A 68 -14.63 -26.65 -3.25
N ARG A 69 -13.93 -27.78 -3.47
CA ARG A 69 -13.19 -28.05 -4.71
C ARG A 69 -14.17 -27.97 -5.88
N LYS A 70 -14.17 -26.83 -6.57
CA LYS A 70 -14.83 -26.64 -7.86
C LYS A 70 -13.74 -26.24 -8.84
N GLU A 71 -13.86 -26.71 -10.08
CA GLU A 71 -13.06 -26.19 -11.18
C GLU A 71 -13.12 -24.66 -11.16
N THR A 72 -11.95 -24.04 -11.15
CA THR A 72 -11.86 -22.59 -11.09
C THR A 72 -12.33 -22.05 -12.43
N LYS A 73 -13.58 -21.58 -12.49
CA LYS A 73 -14.09 -20.79 -13.65
C LYS A 73 -13.22 -19.57 -13.97
N ASP A 74 -12.31 -19.22 -13.06
CA ASP A 74 -11.35 -18.14 -13.15
C ASP A 74 -9.90 -18.60 -13.48
N ALA A 75 -9.67 -19.83 -13.95
CA ALA A 75 -8.34 -20.34 -14.27
C ALA A 75 -7.53 -19.39 -15.19
N GLY A 76 -8.17 -18.85 -16.23
CA GLY A 76 -7.54 -17.86 -17.12
C GLY A 76 -7.16 -16.55 -16.42
N LYS A 77 -7.96 -16.09 -15.45
CA LYS A 77 -7.64 -14.90 -14.65
C LYS A 77 -6.48 -15.16 -13.69
N ILE A 78 -6.40 -16.36 -13.12
CA ILE A 78 -5.28 -16.77 -12.28
C ILE A 78 -3.99 -16.86 -13.10
N GLY A 79 -4.05 -17.44 -14.30
CA GLY A 79 -2.93 -17.48 -15.24
C GLY A 79 -2.43 -16.07 -15.63
N ALA A 80 -3.34 -15.14 -15.89
CA ALA A 80 -3.00 -13.75 -16.15
C ALA A 80 -2.29 -13.09 -14.94
N LEU A 81 -2.76 -13.34 -13.72
CA LEU A 81 -2.12 -12.82 -12.50
C LEU A 81 -0.70 -13.37 -12.29
N TRP A 82 -0.46 -14.65 -12.61
CA TRP A 82 0.89 -15.22 -12.60
C TRP A 82 1.81 -14.50 -13.59
N LEU A 83 1.35 -14.33 -14.84
CA LEU A 83 2.12 -13.68 -15.88
C LEU A 83 2.40 -12.21 -15.56
N ASP A 84 1.38 -11.46 -15.14
CA ASP A 84 1.49 -10.06 -14.73
C ASP A 84 2.46 -9.92 -13.55
N GLY A 85 2.35 -10.80 -12.55
CA GLY A 85 3.25 -10.79 -11.39
C GLY A 85 4.71 -11.03 -11.78
N ILE A 86 4.98 -12.04 -12.62
CA ILE A 86 6.35 -12.32 -13.10
C ILE A 86 6.88 -11.14 -13.92
N ARG A 87 6.09 -10.60 -14.84
CA ARG A 87 6.47 -9.43 -15.65
C ARG A 87 6.82 -8.23 -14.78
N ASN A 88 6.02 -7.94 -13.77
CA ASN A 88 6.26 -6.80 -12.87
C ASN A 88 7.46 -7.02 -11.95
N ILE A 89 7.76 -8.27 -11.54
CA ILE A 89 8.99 -8.60 -10.83
C ILE A 89 10.21 -8.33 -11.72
N LEU A 90 10.22 -8.84 -12.95
CA LEU A 90 11.32 -8.63 -13.88
C LEU A 90 11.52 -7.16 -14.20
N PHE A 91 10.44 -6.43 -14.48
CA PHE A 91 10.48 -5.00 -14.75
C PHE A 91 10.95 -4.21 -13.52
N GLY A 92 10.40 -4.49 -12.34
CA GLY A 92 10.81 -3.86 -11.09
C GLY A 92 12.27 -4.13 -10.76
N ALA A 93 12.75 -5.36 -10.99
CA ALA A 93 14.15 -5.73 -10.80
C ALA A 93 15.08 -5.03 -11.79
N ALA A 94 14.69 -4.91 -13.07
CA ALA A 94 15.43 -4.15 -14.07
C ALA A 94 15.54 -2.66 -13.71
N LEU A 95 14.48 -2.08 -13.14
CA LEU A 95 14.53 -0.71 -12.63
C LEU A 95 15.45 -0.58 -11.41
N LEU A 96 15.31 -1.48 -10.43
CA LEU A 96 15.99 -1.39 -9.14
C LEU A 96 17.48 -1.74 -9.21
N TRP A 97 17.86 -2.86 -9.85
CA TRP A 97 19.27 -3.29 -9.96
C TRP A 97 19.94 -2.92 -11.30
N GLY A 98 19.18 -2.38 -12.26
CA GLY A 98 19.69 -1.93 -13.56
C GLY A 98 19.63 -0.40 -13.71
N MET A 99 18.43 0.12 -13.98
CA MET A 99 18.23 1.53 -14.33
C MET A 99 18.67 2.50 -13.22
N ALA A 100 18.39 2.18 -11.95
CA ALA A 100 18.75 3.05 -10.83
C ALA A 100 20.27 3.33 -10.75
N ARG A 101 21.10 2.37 -11.19
CA ARG A 101 22.56 2.50 -11.21
C ARG A 101 23.06 3.52 -12.22
N LEU A 102 22.29 3.79 -13.29
CA LEU A 102 22.63 4.83 -14.27
C LEU A 102 22.56 6.24 -13.65
N PHE A 103 21.90 6.37 -12.50
CA PHE A 103 21.74 7.62 -11.76
C PHE A 103 22.56 7.63 -10.47
N SER A 104 23.60 6.82 -10.34
CA SER A 104 24.42 6.72 -9.10
C SER A 104 25.00 8.07 -8.63
N HIS A 105 25.27 8.99 -9.56
CA HIS A 105 25.73 10.35 -9.27
C HIS A 105 24.60 11.33 -8.89
N HIS A 106 23.34 10.91 -9.00
CA HIS A 106 22.15 11.70 -8.69
C HIS A 106 21.26 10.94 -7.69
N PRO A 107 21.58 10.97 -6.38
CA PRO A 107 20.94 10.13 -5.36
C PRO A 107 19.42 10.21 -5.35
N LEU A 108 18.84 11.41 -5.53
CA LEU A 108 17.39 11.59 -5.59
C LEU A 108 16.78 10.83 -6.79
N ALA A 109 17.38 10.93 -7.97
CA ALA A 109 16.90 10.24 -9.17
C ALA A 109 17.05 8.72 -9.05
N ALA A 110 18.22 8.24 -8.60
CA ALA A 110 18.44 6.82 -8.32
C ALA A 110 17.43 6.28 -7.29
N GLY A 111 17.17 7.05 -6.23
CA GLY A 111 16.20 6.73 -5.20
C GLY A 111 14.77 6.64 -5.75
N TRP A 112 14.33 7.58 -6.59
CA TRP A 112 13.01 7.51 -7.23
C TRP A 112 12.87 6.32 -8.18
N VAL A 113 13.86 6.07 -9.04
CA VAL A 113 13.86 4.91 -9.95
C VAL A 113 13.82 3.61 -9.14
N GLY A 114 14.63 3.51 -8.10
CA GLY A 114 14.65 2.35 -7.20
C GLY A 114 13.33 2.14 -6.46
N MET A 115 12.70 3.21 -5.94
CA MET A 115 11.39 3.13 -5.29
C MET A 115 10.29 2.67 -6.25
N ILE A 116 10.27 3.19 -7.48
CA ILE A 116 9.33 2.75 -8.52
C ILE A 116 9.57 1.26 -8.83
N GLY A 117 10.82 0.85 -8.99
CA GLY A 117 11.19 -0.55 -9.17
C GLY A 117 10.71 -1.45 -8.03
N LEU A 118 10.90 -1.01 -6.79
CA LEU A 118 10.44 -1.71 -5.58
C LEU A 118 8.91 -1.82 -5.53
N ILE A 119 8.18 -0.77 -5.92
CA ILE A 119 6.71 -0.79 -6.01
C ILE A 119 6.25 -1.84 -7.03
N PHE A 120 6.85 -1.87 -8.23
CA PHE A 120 6.54 -2.88 -9.23
C PHE A 120 6.86 -4.28 -8.74
N LEU A 121 8.05 -4.50 -8.18
CA LEU A 121 8.49 -5.80 -7.71
C LEU A 121 7.59 -6.33 -6.59
N LEU A 122 7.32 -5.53 -5.56
CA LEU A 122 6.55 -6.00 -4.39
C LEU A 122 5.04 -5.94 -4.62
N HIS A 123 4.51 -4.76 -4.94
CA HIS A 123 3.06 -4.52 -4.90
C HIS A 123 2.33 -5.04 -6.13
N PHE A 124 2.97 -4.97 -7.30
CA PHE A 124 2.42 -5.45 -8.57
C PHE A 124 2.98 -6.82 -8.97
N GLY A 125 4.10 -7.23 -8.39
CA GLY A 125 4.76 -8.50 -8.62
C GLY A 125 4.40 -9.53 -7.56
N VAL A 126 5.10 -9.51 -6.43
CA VAL A 126 4.96 -10.50 -5.35
C VAL A 126 3.53 -10.61 -4.85
N PHE A 127 2.82 -9.50 -4.59
CA PHE A 127 1.43 -9.57 -4.12
C PHE A 127 0.46 -10.13 -5.16
N HIS A 128 0.75 -9.98 -6.45
CA HIS A 128 -0.03 -10.62 -7.52
C HIS A 128 0.22 -12.13 -7.55
N LEU A 129 1.47 -12.58 -7.40
CA LEU A 129 1.79 -14.00 -7.30
C LEU A 129 1.16 -14.65 -6.07
N VAL A 130 1.21 -13.99 -4.90
CA VAL A 130 0.53 -14.46 -3.69
C VAL A 130 -0.98 -14.55 -3.91
N THR A 131 -1.58 -13.57 -4.60
CA THR A 131 -3.01 -13.63 -4.97
C THR A 131 -3.30 -14.79 -5.91
N ALA A 132 -2.46 -15.02 -6.91
CA ALA A 132 -2.61 -16.10 -7.87
C ALA A 132 -2.47 -17.47 -7.20
N PHE A 133 -1.53 -17.62 -6.26
CA PHE A 133 -1.35 -18.82 -5.45
C PHE A 133 -2.62 -19.16 -4.65
N TRP A 134 -3.09 -18.23 -3.82
CA TRP A 134 -4.30 -18.46 -3.01
C TRP A 134 -5.56 -18.62 -3.87
N GLY A 135 -5.66 -17.87 -4.97
CA GLY A 135 -6.73 -18.01 -5.95
C GLY A 135 -6.73 -19.39 -6.62
N GLY A 136 -5.54 -19.93 -6.94
CA GLY A 136 -5.36 -21.28 -7.47
C GLY A 136 -5.80 -22.37 -6.49
N LEU A 137 -5.68 -22.13 -5.19
CA LEU A 137 -6.26 -22.98 -4.14
C LEU A 137 -7.78 -22.76 -3.95
N GLY A 138 -8.41 -21.96 -4.81
CA GLY A 138 -9.85 -21.67 -4.82
C GLY A 138 -10.28 -20.53 -3.87
N MET A 139 -9.33 -19.85 -3.21
CA MET A 139 -9.66 -18.76 -2.28
C MET A 139 -10.21 -17.56 -3.05
N LYS A 140 -11.24 -16.90 -2.51
CA LYS A 140 -11.84 -15.70 -3.11
C LYS A 140 -11.03 -14.44 -2.78
N VAL A 141 -9.79 -14.40 -3.25
CA VAL A 141 -8.86 -13.29 -3.06
C VAL A 141 -8.82 -12.37 -4.28
N LYS A 142 -8.46 -11.10 -4.06
CA LYS A 142 -8.23 -10.12 -5.12
C LYS A 142 -6.89 -9.43 -4.88
N PRO A 143 -6.19 -8.98 -5.93
CA PRO A 143 -4.93 -8.27 -5.76
C PRO A 143 -5.10 -7.02 -4.91
N VAL A 144 -4.10 -6.73 -4.07
CA VAL A 144 -4.09 -5.52 -3.21
C VAL A 144 -3.93 -4.24 -4.04
N MET A 145 -3.20 -4.32 -5.16
CA MET A 145 -3.13 -3.26 -6.17
C MET A 145 -3.85 -3.73 -7.45
N ARG A 146 -4.85 -2.97 -7.90
CA ARG A 146 -5.72 -3.33 -9.02
C ARG A 146 -5.69 -2.28 -10.13
N ASN A 147 -4.63 -2.30 -10.93
CA ASN A 147 -4.40 -1.36 -12.04
C ASN A 147 -4.82 0.09 -11.67
N PRO A 148 -4.13 0.73 -10.70
CA PRO A 148 -4.48 2.06 -10.20
C PRO A 148 -4.31 3.15 -11.25
N LEU A 149 -3.41 2.95 -12.22
CA LEU A 149 -3.25 3.85 -13.36
C LEU A 149 -4.46 3.86 -14.30
N ALA A 150 -5.41 2.92 -14.19
CA ALA A 150 -6.66 2.98 -14.95
C ALA A 150 -7.78 3.75 -14.22
N ALA A 151 -7.49 4.35 -13.07
CA ALA A 151 -8.49 5.11 -12.32
C ALA A 151 -8.93 6.36 -13.10
N THR A 152 -10.24 6.56 -13.17
CA THR A 152 -10.85 7.76 -13.75
C THR A 152 -11.27 8.77 -12.70
N THR A 153 -11.25 8.40 -11.42
CA THR A 153 -11.62 9.28 -10.31
C THR A 153 -10.70 9.01 -9.11
N LEU A 154 -10.53 9.99 -8.23
CA LEU A 154 -9.83 9.81 -6.95
C LEU A 154 -10.54 8.79 -6.08
N ALA A 155 -11.88 8.75 -6.14
CA ALA A 155 -12.68 7.75 -5.43
C ALA A 155 -12.36 6.32 -5.88
N GLU A 156 -12.21 6.12 -7.19
CA GLU A 156 -11.82 4.83 -7.76
C GLU A 156 -10.37 4.49 -7.43
N PHE A 157 -9.45 5.46 -7.54
CA PHE A 157 -8.04 5.29 -7.21
C PHE A 157 -7.87 4.81 -5.75
N TRP A 158 -8.29 5.63 -4.78
CA TRP A 158 -8.10 5.36 -3.36
C TRP A 158 -9.05 4.30 -2.79
N GLY A 159 -10.25 4.16 -3.36
CA GLY A 159 -11.29 3.29 -2.82
C GLY A 159 -11.29 1.87 -3.39
N GLN A 160 -10.73 1.65 -4.58
CA GLN A 160 -10.91 0.38 -5.31
C GLN A 160 -9.65 -0.20 -5.94
N ARG A 161 -8.62 0.62 -6.18
CA ARG A 161 -7.46 0.23 -7.00
C ARG A 161 -6.12 0.34 -6.30
N TRP A 162 -5.91 1.35 -5.47
CA TRP A 162 -4.70 1.54 -4.69
C TRP A 162 -4.87 0.98 -3.28
N ASN A 163 -3.96 0.08 -2.89
CA ASN A 163 -3.85 -0.51 -1.55
C ASN A 163 -5.21 -0.89 -0.93
N THR A 164 -5.93 -1.82 -1.57
CA THR A 164 -7.25 -2.23 -1.09
C THR A 164 -7.20 -2.88 0.30
N SER A 165 -6.02 -3.37 0.70
CA SER A 165 -5.74 -3.89 2.03
C SER A 165 -5.89 -2.81 3.11
N PHE A 166 -5.20 -1.67 2.93
CA PHE A 166 -5.38 -0.52 3.82
C PHE A 166 -6.81 0.05 3.74
N ARG A 167 -7.40 0.12 2.54
CA ARG A 167 -8.80 0.55 2.37
C ARG A 167 -9.76 -0.29 3.21
N ASP A 168 -9.63 -1.62 3.19
CA ASP A 168 -10.50 -2.52 3.97
C ASP A 168 -10.36 -2.27 5.48
N LEU A 169 -9.12 -2.09 5.95
CA LEU A 169 -8.83 -1.73 7.35
C LEU A 169 -9.45 -0.38 7.70
N ALA A 170 -9.05 0.69 7.01
CA ALA A 170 -9.46 2.05 7.28
C ALA A 170 -10.98 2.22 7.18
N HIS A 171 -11.62 1.57 6.21
CA HIS A 171 -13.08 1.63 6.06
C HIS A 171 -13.79 1.08 7.31
N ARG A 172 -13.30 -0.06 7.83
CA ARG A 172 -13.92 -0.72 8.98
C ARG A 172 -13.58 -0.06 10.31
N THR A 173 -12.33 0.33 10.52
CA THR A 173 -11.84 0.83 11.82
C THR A 173 -12.02 2.34 11.99
N LEU A 174 -11.99 3.10 10.90
CA LEU A 174 -12.00 4.56 10.94
C LEU A 174 -13.26 5.13 10.27
N PHE A 175 -13.52 4.76 9.01
CA PHE A 175 -14.57 5.41 8.22
C PHE A 175 -15.97 5.14 8.78
N ILE A 176 -16.38 3.88 8.95
CA ILE A 176 -17.74 3.55 9.43
C ILE A 176 -18.05 4.19 10.79
N PRO A 177 -17.19 4.09 11.83
CA PRO A 177 -17.47 4.71 13.13
C PRO A 177 -17.60 6.24 13.04
N VAL A 178 -16.73 6.90 12.30
CA VAL A 178 -16.71 8.37 12.19
C VAL A 178 -17.85 8.87 11.30
N ALA A 179 -18.17 8.16 10.21
CA ALA A 179 -19.26 8.55 9.32
C ALA A 179 -20.62 8.53 10.01
N ARG A 180 -20.84 7.60 10.95
CA ARG A 180 -22.06 7.54 11.76
C ARG A 180 -22.28 8.79 12.63
N ARG A 181 -21.20 9.47 13.04
CA ARG A 181 -21.25 10.63 13.94
C ARG A 181 -21.07 11.97 13.24
N PHE A 182 -20.26 12.02 12.18
CA PHE A 182 -19.80 13.26 11.53
C PHE A 182 -20.08 13.30 10.02
N GLY A 183 -20.80 12.30 9.49
CA GLY A 183 -21.11 12.18 8.06
C GLY A 183 -19.93 11.77 7.20
N GLU A 184 -20.19 11.53 5.92
CA GLU A 184 -19.19 10.99 4.98
C GLU A 184 -18.00 11.92 4.74
N ASN A 185 -18.24 13.25 4.68
CA ASN A 185 -17.18 14.23 4.47
C ASN A 185 -16.26 14.30 5.69
N GLY A 186 -16.82 14.29 6.90
CA GLY A 186 -16.04 14.26 8.15
C GLY A 186 -15.21 12.98 8.26
N ALA A 187 -15.79 11.83 7.93
CA ALA A 187 -15.08 10.56 7.89
C ALA A 187 -13.97 10.53 6.84
N THR A 188 -14.20 11.13 5.67
CA THR A 188 -13.18 11.24 4.61
C THR A 188 -11.99 12.04 5.11
N TRP A 189 -12.22 13.25 5.63
CA TRP A 189 -11.15 14.06 6.21
C TRP A 189 -10.37 13.34 7.30
N PHE A 190 -11.08 12.68 8.21
CA PHE A 190 -10.46 11.93 9.29
C PHE A 190 -9.58 10.78 8.79
N VAL A 191 -10.07 9.96 7.86
CA VAL A 191 -9.30 8.84 7.29
C VAL A 191 -8.04 9.33 6.59
N PHE A 192 -8.13 10.39 5.79
CA PHE A 192 -6.97 10.95 5.10
C PHE A 192 -5.98 11.60 6.07
N ALA A 193 -6.44 12.28 7.12
CA ALA A 193 -5.57 12.81 8.17
C ALA A 193 -4.80 11.69 8.91
N ILE A 194 -5.49 10.64 9.33
CA ILE A 194 -4.86 9.47 9.97
C ILE A 194 -3.89 8.77 9.01
N SER A 195 -4.25 8.65 7.73
CA SER A 195 -3.33 8.10 6.71
C SER A 195 -2.07 8.95 6.58
N GLY A 196 -2.22 10.28 6.56
CA GLY A 196 -1.12 11.24 6.62
C GLY A 196 -0.17 10.99 7.78
N LEU A 197 -0.71 10.94 9.00
CA LEU A 197 0.07 10.72 10.23
C LEU A 197 0.77 9.35 10.25
N VAL A 198 0.13 8.31 9.73
CA VAL A 198 0.77 7.00 9.58
C VAL A 198 1.97 7.09 8.62
N HIS A 199 1.85 7.85 7.54
CA HIS A 199 2.97 8.06 6.63
C HIS A 199 4.04 8.96 7.23
N GLU A 200 3.71 9.97 8.05
CA GLU A 200 4.74 10.69 8.84
C GLU A 200 5.53 9.74 9.73
N LEU A 201 4.84 8.84 10.42
CA LEU A 201 5.46 7.88 11.32
C LEU A 201 6.38 6.91 10.56
N VAL A 202 5.99 6.44 9.38
CA VAL A 202 6.80 5.47 8.61
C VAL A 202 7.88 6.16 7.78
N ILE A 203 7.65 7.38 7.28
CA ILE A 203 8.52 8.07 6.30
C ILE A 203 9.34 9.15 7.00
N SER A 204 8.69 10.18 7.56
CA SER A 204 9.35 11.37 8.10
C SER A 204 10.12 11.09 9.39
N VAL A 205 9.60 10.23 10.28
CA VAL A 205 10.27 9.90 11.55
C VAL A 205 11.60 9.16 11.30
N PRO A 206 11.68 8.09 10.50
CA PRO A 206 12.97 7.48 10.17
C PRO A 206 13.90 8.39 9.37
N ALA A 207 13.36 9.26 8.51
CA ALA A 207 14.16 10.27 7.80
C ALA A 207 14.72 11.35 8.74
N GLY A 208 14.06 11.59 9.87
CA GLY A 208 14.37 12.68 10.80
C GLY A 208 14.01 14.07 10.27
N ALA A 209 13.25 14.16 9.18
CA ALA A 209 12.93 15.40 8.47
C ALA A 209 11.68 15.25 7.58
N GLY A 210 11.22 16.36 6.98
CA GLY A 210 10.07 16.38 6.08
C GLY A 210 8.71 16.25 6.77
N TYR A 211 8.65 16.54 8.07
CA TYR A 211 7.43 16.50 8.87
C TYR A 211 6.33 17.38 8.27
N GLY A 212 5.12 16.83 8.21
CA GLY A 212 3.94 17.50 7.69
C GLY A 212 3.74 17.33 6.18
N LEU A 213 4.78 16.93 5.43
CA LEU A 213 4.67 16.75 3.97
C LEU A 213 3.78 15.54 3.60
N PRO A 214 4.01 14.32 4.13
CA PRO A 214 3.05 13.22 3.93
C PRO A 214 1.63 13.56 4.36
N THR A 215 1.45 14.26 5.49
CA THR A 215 0.12 14.68 5.95
C THR A 215 -0.54 15.64 4.97
N ALA A 216 0.20 16.65 4.50
CA ALA A 216 -0.28 17.58 3.49
C ALA A 216 -0.68 16.86 2.19
N TYR A 217 0.12 15.89 1.72
CA TYR A 217 -0.23 15.07 0.56
C TYR A 217 -1.61 14.43 0.73
N PHE A 218 -1.84 13.69 1.82
CA PHE A 218 -3.12 13.00 2.03
C PHE A 218 -4.29 13.97 2.26
N LEU A 219 -4.08 15.10 2.93
CA LEU A 219 -5.12 16.13 3.07
C LEU A 219 -5.52 16.72 1.70
N VAL A 220 -4.56 16.96 0.81
CA VAL A 220 -4.84 17.39 -0.58
C VAL A 220 -5.66 16.32 -1.31
N GLN A 221 -5.33 15.04 -1.15
CA GLN A 221 -6.11 13.93 -1.72
C GLN A 221 -7.54 13.87 -1.15
N GLY A 222 -7.71 14.08 0.16
CA GLY A 222 -9.02 14.12 0.82
C GLY A 222 -9.89 15.28 0.34
N ALA A 223 -9.31 16.49 0.22
CA ALA A 223 -9.96 17.64 -0.40
C ALA A 223 -10.39 17.31 -1.83
N GLY A 224 -9.47 16.78 -2.64
CA GLY A 224 -9.73 16.39 -4.02
C GLY A 224 -10.90 15.41 -4.14
N LEU A 225 -10.98 14.43 -3.25
CA LEU A 225 -12.06 13.44 -3.23
C LEU A 225 -13.42 14.06 -2.90
N ILE A 226 -13.48 14.98 -1.94
CA ILE A 226 -14.73 15.68 -1.56
C ILE A 226 -15.16 16.64 -2.67
N MET A 227 -14.19 17.36 -3.23
CA MET A 227 -14.38 18.27 -4.35
C MET A 227 -14.87 17.54 -5.59
N GLU A 228 -14.28 16.39 -5.93
CA GLU A 228 -14.64 15.59 -7.10
C GLU A 228 -16.11 15.16 -7.11
N ARG A 229 -16.71 14.93 -5.93
CA ARG A 229 -18.15 14.62 -5.80
C ARG A 229 -19.06 15.76 -6.26
N ARG A 230 -18.54 16.99 -6.35
CA ARG A 230 -19.30 18.21 -6.69
C ARG A 230 -19.15 18.65 -8.15
N TYR A 231 -18.29 18.02 -8.95
CA TYR A 231 -18.01 18.47 -10.33
C TYR A 231 -18.73 17.64 -11.41
N CYS A 232 -19.26 18.35 -12.40
CA CYS A 232 -20.06 17.87 -13.52
C CYS A 232 -19.34 16.85 -14.43
N LYS A 233 -20.14 16.19 -15.28
CA LYS A 233 -19.79 15.10 -16.21
C LYS A 233 -18.67 15.48 -17.20
N LEU A 234 -17.41 15.43 -16.78
CA LEU A 234 -16.26 15.49 -17.68
C LEU A 234 -16.14 14.21 -18.53
N PRO A 235 -15.60 14.29 -19.77
CA PRO A 235 -15.18 13.13 -20.55
C PRO A 235 -14.22 12.22 -19.78
N THR A 236 -14.31 10.91 -20.00
CA THR A 236 -13.52 9.89 -19.27
C THR A 236 -12.02 10.15 -19.33
N THR A 237 -11.50 10.55 -20.50
CA THR A 237 -10.07 10.85 -20.69
C THR A 237 -9.60 12.01 -19.82
N ILE A 238 -10.39 13.08 -19.73
CA ILE A 238 -10.05 14.26 -18.92
C ILE A 238 -10.08 13.89 -17.43
N LYS A 239 -11.07 13.10 -17.01
CA LYS A 239 -11.14 12.62 -15.63
C LYS A 239 -9.94 11.76 -15.27
N HIS A 240 -9.56 10.85 -16.17
CA HIS A 240 -8.39 9.98 -16.01
C HIS A 240 -7.09 10.80 -15.89
N LEU A 241 -6.82 11.72 -16.81
CA LEU A 241 -5.63 12.58 -16.75
C LEU A 241 -5.61 13.44 -15.47
N ARG A 242 -6.76 14.01 -15.09
CA ARG A 242 -6.88 14.77 -13.85
C ARG A 242 -6.54 13.91 -12.63
N THR A 243 -7.12 12.71 -12.51
CA THR A 243 -6.83 11.79 -11.40
C THR A 243 -5.36 11.40 -11.36
N LEU A 244 -4.75 11.11 -12.52
CA LEU A 244 -3.34 10.78 -12.61
C LEU A 244 -2.49 11.96 -12.11
N LEU A 245 -2.64 13.15 -12.71
CA LEU A 245 -1.84 14.31 -12.32
C LEU A 245 -2.05 14.70 -10.86
N PHE A 246 -3.30 14.66 -10.36
CA PHE A 246 -3.62 15.02 -8.98
C PHE A 246 -3.00 14.05 -7.96
N THR A 247 -2.81 12.78 -8.33
CA THR A 247 -2.15 11.79 -7.47
C THR A 247 -0.63 11.83 -7.60
N THR A 248 -0.09 12.04 -8.81
CA THR A 248 1.36 11.92 -9.06
C THR A 248 2.14 13.21 -8.84
N VAL A 249 1.60 14.37 -9.20
CA VAL A 249 2.32 15.66 -9.07
C VAL A 249 2.73 15.95 -7.62
N PRO A 250 1.85 15.79 -6.60
CA PRO A 250 2.25 16.04 -5.22
C PRO A 250 3.01 14.87 -4.59
N ALA A 251 3.41 13.82 -5.34
CA ALA A 251 4.09 12.65 -4.77
C ALA A 251 5.42 12.99 -4.07
N PHE A 252 6.07 14.11 -4.42
CA PHE A 252 7.24 14.64 -3.72
C PHE A 252 6.96 15.08 -2.28
N PHE A 253 5.70 15.36 -1.92
CA PHE A 253 5.33 15.61 -0.52
C PHE A 253 5.30 14.29 0.26
N LEU A 254 4.83 13.22 -0.38
CA LEU A 254 4.79 11.89 0.24
C LEU A 254 6.19 11.28 0.38
N PHE A 255 6.98 11.33 -0.70
CA PHE A 255 8.35 10.81 -0.74
C PHE A 255 9.34 11.97 -0.89
N HIS A 256 9.47 12.75 0.18
CA HIS A 256 10.32 13.94 0.21
C HIS A 256 11.83 13.60 0.12
N PRO A 257 12.68 14.53 -0.37
CA PRO A 257 14.10 14.24 -0.58
C PRO A 257 14.85 13.69 0.64
N PRO A 258 14.66 14.20 1.88
CA PRO A 258 15.29 13.61 3.07
C PRO A 258 14.97 12.13 3.28
N PHE A 259 13.75 11.69 2.97
CA PHE A 259 13.39 10.29 3.01
C PHE A 259 14.08 9.48 1.90
N VAL A 260 14.05 9.99 0.67
CA VAL A 260 14.64 9.27 -0.47
C VAL A 260 16.14 9.08 -0.27
N GLU A 261 16.85 10.15 0.06
CA GLU A 261 18.31 10.14 0.19
C GLU A 261 18.78 9.56 1.53
N GLY A 262 18.06 9.85 2.62
CA GLY A 262 18.46 9.44 3.97
C GLY A 262 17.97 8.05 4.39
N VAL A 263 17.01 7.47 3.67
CA VAL A 263 16.41 6.17 4.00
C VAL A 263 16.49 5.20 2.83
N MET A 264 15.94 5.57 1.67
CA MET A 264 15.79 4.64 0.54
C MET A 264 17.11 4.36 -0.19
N VAL A 265 17.92 5.38 -0.45
CA VAL A 265 19.23 5.19 -1.10
C VAL A 265 20.16 4.30 -0.24
N PRO A 266 20.34 4.53 1.08
CA PRO A 266 21.08 3.62 1.95
C PRO A 266 20.53 2.18 1.95
N PHE A 267 19.21 2.01 1.92
CA PHE A 267 18.60 0.69 1.77
C PHE A 267 18.99 0.03 0.45
N PHE A 268 19.00 0.79 -0.65
CA PHE A 268 19.39 0.28 -1.96
C PHE A 268 20.87 -0.10 -2.04
N HIS A 269 21.77 0.59 -1.35
CA HIS A 269 23.15 0.11 -1.18
C HIS A 269 23.19 -1.20 -0.39
N ALA A 270 22.44 -1.30 0.71
CA ALA A 270 22.43 -2.48 1.58
C ALA A 270 21.96 -3.76 0.87
N ILE A 271 21.04 -3.66 -0.11
CA ILE A 271 20.57 -4.79 -0.92
C ILE A 271 21.33 -4.97 -2.25
N GLY A 272 22.44 -4.23 -2.44
CA GLY A 272 23.25 -4.28 -3.66
C GLY A 272 22.56 -3.74 -4.91
N ALA A 273 21.49 -2.95 -4.78
CA ALA A 273 20.82 -2.29 -5.90
C ALA A 273 21.64 -1.12 -6.43
N LEU A 274 22.26 -0.34 -5.54
CA LEU A 274 23.20 0.73 -5.88
C LEU A 274 24.63 0.36 -5.46
N PRO A 275 25.65 0.82 -6.22
CA PRO A 275 27.06 0.55 -5.93
C PRO A 275 27.55 1.29 -4.68
#